data_AF-A0A1S2MEN1-F1
#
_entry.id   AF-A0A1S2MEN1-F1
#
_cell.length_a   1.000
_cell.length_b   1.000
_cell.length_c   1.000
_cell.angle_alpha   90.00
_cell.angle_beta   90.00
_cell.angle_gamma   90.00
#
_symmetry.space_group_name_H-M   'P 1'
#
loop_
_entity.id
_entity.type
_entity.pdbx_description
1 polymer ?
#
loop_
_entity_poly.entity_id
_entity_poly.type
_entity_poly.pdbx_seq_one_letter_code
_entity_poly.pdbx_strand_id
1 'polypeptide(L)'
;MFFKNWNKKQKGEEKNQVIDVTLEQVRQAVNEYADGLKTGISLRSIVQDDHSIDFDLLKGILNGLPNRPFYMSKETFEIFETADLPNEIDKVQKAVDQYRQENGEEPVIPGNPYGKISYYLIRHYLSSEPEMELYLDRNDKMVTHRCPE
;
A
#
# COMPACT_ATOMS: atom_id res chain seq x y z
N MET A 1 -25.23 -15.46 -47.31
CA MET A 1 -24.08 -16.09 -46.61
C MET A 1 -23.00 -15.04 -46.44
N PHE A 2 -22.63 -14.80 -45.18
CA PHE A 2 -21.34 -14.36 -44.62
C PHE A 2 -20.56 -13.23 -45.31
N PHE A 3 -20.24 -12.17 -44.54
CA PHE A 3 -18.97 -11.41 -44.42
C PHE A 3 -19.31 -10.15 -43.58
N LYS A 4 -18.58 -9.69 -42.55
CA LYS A 4 -17.31 -10.08 -41.93
C LYS A 4 -17.24 -9.28 -40.60
N ASN A 5 -17.33 -9.96 -39.46
CA ASN A 5 -17.00 -9.35 -38.16
C ASN A 5 -15.48 -9.29 -38.03
N TRP A 6 -14.90 -8.09 -38.11
CA TRP A 6 -13.49 -7.91 -37.76
C TRP A 6 -13.24 -6.52 -37.17
N ASN A 7 -13.48 -6.37 -35.87
CA ASN A 7 -12.96 -5.26 -35.06
C ASN A 7 -12.90 -5.69 -33.58
N LYS A 8 -12.06 -6.69 -33.28
CA LYS A 8 -11.82 -7.15 -31.90
C LYS A 8 -10.34 -7.35 -31.56
N LYS A 9 -9.42 -6.83 -32.38
CA LYS A 9 -7.96 -7.00 -32.19
C LYS A 9 -7.24 -5.80 -31.56
N GLN A 10 -7.76 -4.58 -31.66
CA GLN A 10 -7.05 -3.39 -31.14
C GLN A 10 -7.15 -3.20 -29.61
N LYS A 11 -8.21 -3.69 -28.96
CA LYS A 11 -8.45 -3.43 -27.52
C LYS A 11 -7.54 -4.22 -26.56
N GLY A 12 -6.77 -5.18 -27.09
CA GLY A 12 -5.85 -6.01 -26.30
C GLY A 12 -4.41 -5.51 -26.28
N GLU A 13 -3.98 -4.78 -27.32
CA GLU A 13 -2.60 -4.30 -27.46
C GLU A 13 -2.32 -3.06 -26.59
N GLU A 14 -3.30 -2.15 -26.47
CA GLU A 14 -3.18 -0.94 -25.64
C GLU A 14 -2.87 -1.27 -24.17
N LYS A 15 -3.37 -2.39 -23.63
CA LYS A 15 -3.20 -2.74 -22.20
C LYS A 15 -1.81 -3.24 -21.82
N ASN A 16 -0.98 -3.60 -22.80
CA ASN A 16 0.39 -4.06 -22.56
C ASN A 16 1.43 -3.00 -22.97
N GLN A 17 1.00 -1.80 -23.34
CA GLN A 17 1.93 -0.72 -23.63
C GLN A 17 2.53 -0.19 -22.33
N VAL A 18 3.83 0.14 -22.37
CA VAL A 18 4.50 0.79 -21.24
C VAL A 18 4.08 2.25 -21.22
N ILE A 19 3.57 2.70 -20.08
CA ILE A 19 3.08 4.07 -19.86
C ILE A 19 3.83 4.74 -18.72
N ASP A 20 3.90 6.06 -18.76
CA ASP A 20 4.35 6.85 -17.63
C ASP A 20 3.17 7.15 -16.71
N VAL A 21 3.32 6.88 -15.42
CA VAL A 21 2.27 7.09 -14.41
C VAL A 21 2.82 7.77 -13.17
N THR A 22 1.99 8.64 -12.61
CA THR A 22 2.25 9.29 -11.33
C THR A 22 1.77 8.43 -10.16
N LEU A 23 2.30 8.70 -8.96
CA LEU A 23 1.86 8.05 -7.73
C LEU A 23 0.34 8.22 -7.51
N GLU A 24 -0.21 9.40 -7.84
CA GLU A 24 -1.65 9.68 -7.73
C GLU A 24 -2.49 8.83 -8.68
N GLN A 25 -2.02 8.60 -9.91
CA GLN A 25 -2.71 7.71 -10.85
C GLN A 25 -2.69 6.26 -10.37
N VAL A 26 -1.60 5.81 -9.77
CA VAL A 26 -1.51 4.49 -9.16
C VAL A 26 -2.47 4.39 -7.97
N ARG A 27 -2.52 5.40 -7.09
CA ARG A 27 -3.50 5.48 -5.98
C ARG A 27 -4.94 5.39 -6.48
N GLN A 28 -5.27 6.14 -7.52
CA GLN A 28 -6.60 6.09 -8.12
C GLN A 28 -6.92 4.70 -8.68
N ALA A 29 -5.99 4.07 -9.39
CA ALA A 29 -6.19 2.74 -9.95
C ALA A 29 -6.34 1.65 -8.87
N VAL A 30 -5.59 1.75 -7.77
CA VAL A 30 -5.71 0.85 -6.63
C VAL A 30 -7.07 1.03 -5.94
N ASN A 31 -7.52 2.27 -5.75
CA ASN A 31 -8.85 2.54 -5.18
C ASN A 31 -9.98 2.00 -6.06
N GLU A 32 -9.91 2.21 -7.38
CA GLU A 32 -10.90 1.65 -8.32
C GLU A 32 -10.88 0.11 -8.32
N TYR A 33 -9.69 -0.49 -8.21
CA TYR A 33 -9.57 -1.94 -8.05
C TYR A 33 -10.23 -2.42 -6.75
N ALA A 34 -9.97 -1.72 -5.64
CA ALA A 34 -10.54 -2.04 -4.33
C ALA A 34 -12.07 -1.96 -4.34
N ASP A 35 -12.65 -0.94 -4.97
CA ASP A 35 -14.10 -0.78 -5.13
C ASP A 35 -14.73 -1.92 -5.96
N GLY A 36 -13.96 -2.49 -6.89
CA GLY A 36 -14.36 -3.63 -7.71
C GLY A 36 -14.18 -5.00 -7.06
N LEU A 37 -13.57 -5.08 -5.88
CA LEU A 37 -13.31 -6.36 -5.21
C LEU A 37 -14.61 -7.02 -4.75
N LYS A 38 -14.72 -8.32 -4.99
CA LYS A 38 -15.81 -9.13 -4.45
C LYS A 38 -15.64 -9.29 -2.94
N THR A 39 -16.76 -9.41 -2.24
CA THR A 39 -16.77 -9.70 -0.80
C THR A 39 -15.86 -10.89 -0.47
N GLY A 40 -14.93 -10.67 0.48
CA GLY A 40 -13.98 -11.68 0.93
C GLY A 40 -12.62 -11.66 0.21
N ILE A 41 -12.44 -10.87 -0.84
CA ILE A 41 -11.13 -10.63 -1.45
C ILE A 41 -10.48 -9.42 -0.75
N SER A 42 -9.27 -9.61 -0.22
CA SER A 42 -8.49 -8.55 0.42
C SER A 42 -7.70 -7.78 -0.62
N LEU A 43 -7.61 -6.45 -0.46
CA LEU A 43 -6.74 -5.60 -1.27
C LEU A 43 -5.27 -6.05 -1.23
N ARG A 44 -4.85 -6.73 -0.16
CA ARG A 44 -3.53 -7.35 -0.04
C ARG A 44 -3.19 -8.31 -1.19
N SER A 45 -4.19 -8.84 -1.91
CA SER A 45 -3.97 -9.75 -3.04
C SER A 45 -3.20 -9.12 -4.21
N ILE A 46 -3.14 -7.79 -4.31
CA ILE A 46 -2.36 -7.11 -5.37
C ILE A 46 -0.91 -6.82 -4.94
N VAL A 47 -0.53 -7.14 -3.70
CA VAL A 47 0.80 -6.84 -3.16
C VAL A 47 1.63 -8.10 -3.12
N GLN A 48 2.75 -8.09 -3.84
CA GLN A 48 3.72 -9.19 -3.86
C GLN A 48 4.51 -9.26 -2.55
N ASP A 49 5.30 -10.31 -2.37
CA ASP A 49 6.08 -10.51 -1.13
C ASP A 49 7.19 -9.50 -0.90
N ASP A 50 7.67 -8.85 -1.96
CA ASP A 50 8.63 -7.74 -1.92
C ASP A 50 7.95 -6.36 -1.86
N HIS A 51 6.66 -6.32 -1.52
CA HIS A 51 5.81 -5.13 -1.49
C HIS A 51 5.51 -4.50 -2.85
N SER A 52 6.01 -5.04 -3.96
CA SER A 52 5.68 -4.51 -5.29
C SER A 52 4.20 -4.73 -5.62
N ILE A 53 3.62 -3.78 -6.34
CA ILE A 53 2.24 -3.88 -6.82
C ILE A 53 2.19 -4.76 -8.07
N ASP A 54 1.27 -5.72 -8.09
CA ASP A 54 0.95 -6.52 -9.26
C ASP A 54 0.13 -5.70 -10.28
N PHE A 55 0.85 -5.05 -11.20
CA PHE A 55 0.25 -4.27 -12.27
C PHE A 55 -0.47 -5.09 -13.34
N ASP A 56 -0.32 -6.42 -13.38
CA ASP A 56 -1.15 -7.24 -14.27
C ASP A 56 -2.63 -7.19 -13.88
N LEU A 57 -2.92 -6.97 -12.59
CA LEU A 57 -4.28 -6.79 -12.06
C LEU A 57 -4.81 -5.36 -12.32
N LEU A 58 -3.93 -4.37 -12.45
CA LEU A 58 -4.29 -2.95 -12.62
C LEU A 58 -4.23 -2.45 -14.06
N LYS A 59 -3.54 -3.14 -14.99
CA LYS A 59 -3.36 -2.70 -16.38
C LYS A 59 -4.67 -2.44 -17.13
N GLY A 60 -5.76 -3.10 -16.70
CA GLY A 60 -7.09 -2.86 -17.24
C GLY A 60 -7.66 -1.49 -16.89
N ILE A 61 -7.29 -0.95 -15.72
CA ILE A 61 -7.70 0.37 -15.20
C ILE A 61 -6.74 1.46 -15.72
N LEU A 62 -5.43 1.19 -15.67
CA LEU A 62 -4.39 2.12 -16.13
C LEU A 62 -4.28 2.23 -17.65
N ASN A 63 -4.85 1.28 -18.41
CA ASN A 63 -4.68 1.15 -19.87
C ASN A 63 -3.21 1.02 -20.31
N GLY A 64 -2.42 0.31 -19.51
CA GLY A 64 -1.01 0.07 -19.75
C GLY A 64 -0.29 -0.46 -18.51
N LEU A 65 0.99 -0.76 -18.67
CA LEU A 65 1.89 -1.14 -17.59
C LEU A 65 2.81 0.04 -17.25
N PRO A 66 2.97 0.41 -15.97
CA PRO A 66 3.92 1.45 -15.58
C PRO A 66 5.35 1.18 -16.07
N ASN A 67 6.05 2.25 -16.44
CA ASN A 67 7.47 2.24 -16.80
C ASN A 67 8.42 2.02 -15.60
N ARG A 68 7.90 2.04 -14.37
CA ARG A 68 8.63 1.89 -13.12
C ARG A 68 7.77 1.14 -12.08
N PRO A 69 8.39 0.42 -11.14
CA PRO A 69 7.65 -0.23 -10.07
C PRO A 69 7.09 0.79 -9.07
N PHE A 70 6.04 0.38 -8.38
CA PHE A 70 5.50 1.03 -7.20
C PHE A 70 5.26 -0.04 -6.14
N TYR A 71 5.29 0.38 -4.89
CA TYR A 71 5.23 -0.51 -3.74
C TYR A 71 4.06 -0.13 -2.86
N MET A 72 3.47 -1.10 -2.17
CA MET A 72 2.35 -0.89 -1.27
C MET A 72 2.56 -1.66 0.03
N SER A 73 2.30 -1.01 1.16
CA SER A 73 2.25 -1.67 2.47
C SER A 73 1.13 -2.71 2.50
N LYS A 74 1.39 -3.91 3.04
CA LYS A 74 0.35 -4.94 3.19
C LYS A 74 -0.57 -4.70 4.38
N GLU A 75 -0.15 -3.84 5.31
CA GLU A 75 -0.86 -3.57 6.55
C GLU A 75 -1.59 -2.21 6.52
N THR A 76 -1.00 -1.17 5.93
CA THR A 76 -1.60 0.18 5.85
C THR A 76 -2.13 0.55 4.47
N PHE A 77 -1.83 -0.24 3.44
CA PHE A 77 -2.16 0.01 2.03
C PHE A 77 -1.64 1.35 1.47
N GLU A 78 -0.70 1.99 2.17
CA GLU A 78 -0.02 3.18 1.66
C GLU A 78 0.88 2.81 0.47
N ILE A 79 0.90 3.67 -0.56
CA ILE A 79 1.62 3.44 -1.83
C ILE A 79 2.83 4.36 -1.91
N PHE A 80 3.95 3.79 -2.37
CA PHE A 80 5.28 4.37 -2.41
C PHE A 80 5.96 4.17 -3.76
N GLU A 81 6.94 5.02 -4.06
CA GLU A 81 7.83 4.86 -5.22
C GLU A 81 9.07 4.00 -4.90
N THR A 82 9.38 3.77 -3.62
CA THR A 82 10.53 2.99 -3.14
C THR A 82 10.09 1.81 -2.26
N ALA A 83 10.90 0.76 -2.25
CA ALA A 83 10.59 -0.50 -1.55
C ALA A 83 10.84 -0.44 -0.02
N ASP A 84 11.74 0.43 0.42
CA ASP A 84 12.25 0.41 1.80
C ASP A 84 11.17 0.77 2.83
N LEU A 85 10.39 1.81 2.54
CA LEU A 85 9.34 2.36 3.41
C LEU A 85 8.21 1.36 3.74
N PRO A 86 7.56 0.69 2.75
CA PRO A 86 6.45 -0.20 3.05
C PRO A 86 6.84 -1.39 3.95
N ASN A 87 8.06 -1.91 3.81
CA ASN A 87 8.54 -2.99 4.67
C ASN A 87 8.70 -2.54 6.12
N GLU A 88 9.30 -1.37 6.34
CA GLU A 88 9.48 -0.79 7.66
C GLU A 88 8.14 -0.45 8.32
N ILE A 89 7.22 0.16 7.56
CA ILE A 89 5.86 0.45 8.03
C ILE A 89 5.12 -0.83 8.41
N ASP A 90 5.16 -1.89 7.60
CA ASP A 90 4.50 -3.16 7.92
C ASP A 90 5.04 -3.80 9.21
N LYS A 91 6.36 -3.72 9.44
CA LYS A 91 6.98 -4.23 10.67
C LYS A 91 6.49 -3.45 11.89
N VAL A 92 6.50 -2.12 11.80
CA VAL A 92 6.07 -1.26 12.91
C VAL A 92 4.56 -1.38 13.14
N GLN A 93 3.75 -1.46 12.09
CA GLN A 93 2.30 -1.66 12.19
C GLN A 93 1.97 -2.95 12.96
N LYS A 94 2.59 -4.08 12.61
CA LYS A 94 2.42 -5.35 13.34
C LYS A 94 2.83 -5.23 14.81
N ALA A 95 3.94 -4.56 15.09
CA ALA A 95 4.41 -4.33 16.45
C ALA A 95 3.45 -3.45 17.25
N VAL A 96 2.89 -2.41 16.63
CA VAL A 96 1.86 -1.54 17.22
C VAL A 96 0.58 -2.34 17.50
N ASP A 97 0.12 -3.14 16.54
CA ASP A 97 -1.09 -3.94 16.69
C ASP A 97 -0.95 -4.98 17.81
N GLN A 98 0.21 -5.63 17.90
CA GLN A 98 0.50 -6.56 18.98
C GLN A 98 0.57 -5.86 20.34
N TYR A 99 1.24 -4.70 20.43
CA TYR A 99 1.27 -3.91 21.65
C TYR A 99 -0.14 -3.51 22.10
N ARG A 100 -0.98 -3.03 21.17
CA ARG A 100 -2.37 -2.64 21.45
C ARG A 100 -3.19 -3.84 21.93
N GLN A 101 -3.02 -4.99 21.31
CA GLN A 101 -3.72 -6.21 21.69
C GLN A 101 -3.38 -6.66 23.11
N GLU A 102 -2.12 -6.51 23.52
CA GLU A 102 -1.64 -6.96 24.84
C GLU A 102 -1.87 -5.92 25.95
N ASN A 103 -1.71 -4.62 25.66
CA ASN A 103 -1.72 -3.55 26.67
C ASN A 103 -3.01 -2.71 26.66
N GLY A 104 -3.76 -2.72 25.56
CA GLY A 104 -5.01 -1.94 25.41
C GLY A 104 -4.81 -0.45 25.15
N GLU A 105 -3.59 0.01 24.88
CA GLU A 105 -3.25 1.42 24.65
C GLU A 105 -2.37 1.61 23.41
N GLU A 106 -2.27 2.86 22.92
CA GLU A 106 -1.43 3.21 21.78
C GLU A 106 0.03 3.42 22.22
N PRO A 107 1.03 2.83 21.52
CA PRO A 107 2.43 2.95 21.91
C PRO A 107 3.04 4.29 21.44
N VAL A 108 2.45 5.42 21.85
CA VAL A 108 2.91 6.77 21.50
C VAL A 108 3.70 7.40 22.62
N ILE A 109 4.56 8.37 22.29
CA ILE A 109 5.27 9.17 23.28
C ILE A 109 4.25 10.07 24.00
N PRO A 110 4.10 9.98 25.34
CA PRO A 110 3.16 10.79 26.10
C PRO A 110 3.39 12.29 25.89
N GLY A 111 2.32 13.04 25.63
CA GLY A 111 2.38 14.48 25.41
C GLY A 111 2.90 14.91 24.03
N ASN A 112 3.24 13.98 23.14
CA ASN A 112 3.58 14.32 21.76
C ASN A 112 2.29 14.58 20.95
N PRO A 113 2.09 15.79 20.39
CA PRO A 113 0.86 16.15 19.69
C PRO A 113 0.69 15.39 18.37
N TYR A 114 1.77 14.86 17.80
CA TYR A 114 1.81 14.22 16.50
C TYR A 114 1.61 12.71 16.56
N GLY A 115 1.40 12.13 17.76
CA GLY A 115 1.23 10.69 17.91
C GLY A 115 2.47 9.90 17.52
N LYS A 116 3.66 10.47 17.74
CA LYS A 116 4.94 9.80 17.46
C LYS A 116 5.04 8.48 18.22
N ILE A 117 5.38 7.41 17.51
CA ILE A 117 5.49 6.07 18.08
C ILE A 117 6.72 5.98 18.99
N SER A 118 6.54 5.35 20.15
CA SER A 118 7.60 5.08 21.10
C SER A 118 8.21 3.71 20.83
N TYR A 119 9.37 3.67 20.17
CA TYR A 119 10.10 2.42 19.93
C TYR A 119 10.53 1.72 21.21
N TYR A 120 10.70 2.45 22.30
CA TYR A 120 10.92 1.86 23.62
C TYR A 120 9.78 0.91 24.04
N LEU A 121 8.53 1.27 23.75
CA LEU A 121 7.35 0.48 24.10
C LEU A 121 7.19 -0.75 23.21
N ILE A 122 7.52 -0.63 21.91
CA ILE A 122 7.30 -1.70 20.94
C ILE A 122 8.54 -2.54 20.59
N ARG A 123 9.71 -2.21 21.15
CA ARG A 123 10.99 -2.90 20.84
C ARG A 123 10.93 -4.43 20.97
N HIS A 124 10.09 -4.96 21.86
CA HIS A 124 9.97 -6.39 22.11
C HIS A 124 9.21 -7.14 21.01
N TYR A 125 8.47 -6.39 20.17
CA TYR A 125 7.73 -6.90 19.01
C TYR A 125 8.47 -6.64 17.69
N LEU A 126 9.56 -5.87 17.75
CA LEU A 126 10.39 -5.54 16.60
C LEU A 126 11.61 -6.46 16.53
N SER A 127 12.00 -6.81 15.30
CA SER A 127 13.25 -7.55 15.06
C SER A 127 14.48 -6.64 15.00
N SER A 128 14.30 -5.37 14.67
CA SER A 128 15.32 -4.33 14.62
C SER A 128 14.67 -2.97 14.90
N GLU A 129 15.46 -2.00 15.37
CA GLU A 129 14.96 -0.63 15.51
C GLU A 129 14.75 -0.01 14.12
N PRO A 130 13.63 0.70 13.88
CA PRO A 130 13.40 1.45 12.65
C PRO A 130 14.45 2.55 12.48
N GLU A 131 14.89 2.79 11.25
CA GLU A 131 15.86 3.83 10.89
C GLU A 131 15.22 5.22 10.81
N MET A 132 13.89 5.28 10.74
CA MET A 132 13.12 6.51 10.65
C MET A 132 12.13 6.70 11.79
N GLU A 133 11.66 7.93 11.96
CA GLU A 133 10.59 8.24 12.91
C GLU A 133 9.22 8.01 12.28
N LEU A 134 8.38 7.21 12.95
CA LEU A 134 7.03 6.88 12.52
C LEU A 134 5.98 7.38 13.51
N TYR A 135 4.78 7.59 13.00
CA TYR A 135 3.66 8.22 13.69
C TYR A 135 2.42 7.35 13.55
N LEU A 136 1.45 7.55 14.43
CA LEU A 136 0.10 7.07 14.20
C LEU A 136 -0.75 8.15 13.56
N ASP A 137 -1.38 7.83 12.44
CA ASP A 137 -2.40 8.69 11.86
C ASP A 137 -3.57 8.86 12.85
N ARG A 138 -4.11 10.07 12.95
CA ARG A 138 -5.15 10.38 13.94
C ARG A 138 -6.51 9.77 13.60
N ASN A 139 -6.77 9.51 12.32
CA ASN A 139 -8.07 9.08 11.82
C ASN A 139 -8.22 7.57 11.86
N ASP A 140 -7.28 6.85 11.23
CA ASP A 140 -7.36 5.38 11.11
C ASP A 140 -6.47 4.63 12.10
N LYS A 141 -5.62 5.36 12.86
CA LYS A 141 -4.70 4.82 13.86
C LYS A 141 -3.67 3.86 13.26
N MET A 142 -3.40 3.96 11.95
CA MET A 142 -2.35 3.22 11.26
C MET A 142 -1.01 3.96 11.32
N VAL A 143 0.06 3.21 11.17
CA VAL A 143 1.43 3.70 11.12
C VAL A 143 1.65 4.48 9.83
N THR A 144 2.22 5.67 9.95
CA THR A 144 2.58 6.51 8.80
C THR A 144 3.96 7.14 9.00
N HIS A 145 4.62 7.40 7.88
CA HIS A 145 5.87 8.14 7.81
C HIS A 145 5.67 9.66 7.72
N ARG A 146 4.43 10.10 7.47
CA ARG A 146 4.09 11.52 7.37
C ARG A 146 3.82 12.05 8.77
N CYS A 147 4.60 13.03 9.22
CA CYS A 147 4.28 13.74 10.47
C CYS A 147 2.89 14.38 10.31
N PRO A 148 1.90 14.02 11.15
CA PRO A 148 0.58 14.63 11.10
C PRO A 148 0.68 16.15 11.38
N GLU A 149 -0.14 16.96 10.69
CA GLU A 149 -0.28 18.40 11.00
C GLU A 149 -1.20 18.67 12.21
#